data_AF-A0A1G4EQ21-F1
#
_entry.id   AF-A0A1G4EQ21-F1
#
_cell.length_a   1.000
_cell.length_b   1.000
_cell.length_c   1.000
_cell.angle_alpha   90.00
_cell.angle_beta   90.00
_cell.angle_gamma   90.00
#
_symmetry.space_group_name_H-M   'P 1'
#
loop_
_entity.id
_entity.type
_entity.pdbx_description
1 polymer ?
#
loop_
_entity_poly.entity_id
_entity_poly.type
_entity_poly.pdbx_seq_one_letter_code
_entity_poly.pdbx_strand_id
1 'polypeptide(L)'
;MEKSYTDLRIARTKEAIRAALTELINEKGFDSITVKDITARANINRGTFYLHYRDKYDLLEKCEKEIMRDIVEIEKQGISTELVNLEDILLPFPFVISVFEYVDKHGEFMNAVLGPKGDISFQIKLKDFMWENLFKKNIKQLIKRENLLVPDEYLSHYIASAHLGVIQRWLQRGRKESPKEMARILSTITVNGPYFAAGLKR
;
A
#
# COMPACT_ATOMS: atom_id res chain seq x y z
N MET A 1 -10.39 -20.87 -14.96
CA MET A 1 -11.29 -21.57 -14.04
C MET A 1 -12.50 -20.69 -13.77
N GLU A 2 -13.70 -21.16 -14.08
CA GLU A 2 -14.96 -20.50 -13.68
C GLU A 2 -15.07 -20.48 -12.15
N LYS A 3 -15.32 -19.29 -11.56
CA LYS A 3 -15.60 -19.18 -10.12
C LYS A 3 -16.97 -19.80 -9.80
N SER A 4 -17.05 -20.61 -8.75
CA SER A 4 -18.32 -21.17 -8.29
C SER A 4 -19.28 -20.07 -7.82
N TYR A 5 -20.60 -20.30 -7.93
CA TYR A 5 -21.63 -19.38 -7.42
C TYR A 5 -21.42 -19.04 -5.93
N THR A 6 -20.96 -20.01 -5.15
CA THR A 6 -20.61 -19.83 -3.74
C THR A 6 -19.43 -18.86 -3.57
N ASP A 7 -18.41 -18.95 -4.42
CA ASP A 7 -17.24 -18.06 -4.37
C ASP A 7 -17.63 -16.62 -4.71
N LEU A 8 -18.52 -16.43 -5.70
CA LEU A 8 -19.05 -15.11 -6.05
C LEU A 8 -19.84 -14.49 -4.90
N ARG A 9 -20.66 -15.28 -4.20
CA ARG A 9 -21.39 -14.80 -3.02
C ARG A 9 -20.45 -14.40 -1.90
N ILE A 10 -19.44 -15.22 -1.59
CA ILE A 10 -18.44 -14.90 -0.57
C ILE A 10 -17.69 -13.61 -0.91
N ALA A 11 -17.26 -13.45 -2.17
CA ALA A 11 -16.57 -12.25 -2.62
C ALA A 11 -17.44 -10.99 -2.46
N ARG A 12 -18.71 -11.05 -2.88
CA ARG A 12 -19.65 -9.92 -2.73
C ARG A 12 -19.86 -9.55 -1.26
N THR A 13 -19.98 -10.53 -0.37
CA THR A 13 -20.10 -10.29 1.07
C THR A 13 -18.87 -9.60 1.63
N LYS A 14 -17.66 -10.08 1.29
CA LYS A 14 -16.41 -9.45 1.74
C LYS A 14 -16.27 -8.01 1.24
N GLU A 15 -16.62 -7.76 -0.01
CA GLU A 15 -16.63 -6.39 -0.57
C GLU A 15 -17.62 -5.48 0.15
N ALA A 16 -18.85 -5.95 0.42
CA ALA A 16 -19.83 -5.18 1.18
C ALA A 16 -19.34 -4.85 2.60
N ILE A 17 -18.70 -5.82 3.28
CA ILE A 17 -18.11 -5.61 4.60
C ILE A 17 -16.96 -4.59 4.55
N ARG A 18 -16.07 -4.67 3.55
CA ARG A 18 -14.96 -3.72 3.38
C ARG A 18 -15.45 -2.32 3.06
N ALA A 19 -16.45 -2.18 2.20
CA ALA A 19 -17.08 -0.89 1.89
C ALA A 19 -17.70 -0.27 3.17
N ALA A 20 -18.47 -1.05 3.92
CA ALA A 20 -19.04 -0.62 5.20
C ALA A 20 -17.96 -0.17 6.20
N LEU A 21 -16.87 -0.92 6.34
CA LEU A 21 -15.74 -0.52 7.19
C LEU A 21 -15.15 0.81 6.72
N THR A 22 -14.91 0.98 5.43
CA THR A 22 -14.33 2.19 4.82
C THR A 22 -15.15 3.44 5.16
N GLU A 23 -16.46 3.38 4.90
CA GLU A 23 -17.37 4.48 5.18
C GLU A 23 -17.40 4.83 6.67
N LEU A 24 -17.49 3.82 7.54
CA LEU A 24 -17.54 4.01 8.99
C LEU A 24 -16.23 4.60 9.56
N ILE A 25 -15.07 4.23 9.00
CA ILE A 25 -13.78 4.85 9.36
C ILE A 25 -13.81 6.34 9.02
N ASN A 26 -14.26 6.69 7.81
CA ASN A 26 -14.34 8.08 7.37
C ASN A 26 -15.32 8.91 8.22
N GLU A 27 -16.44 8.33 8.62
CA GLU A 27 -17.46 8.99 9.45
C GLU A 27 -16.94 9.23 10.88
N LYS A 28 -16.59 8.16 11.61
CA LYS A 28 -16.38 8.22 13.07
C LYS A 28 -15.06 7.66 13.58
N GLY A 29 -14.17 7.23 12.68
CA GLY A 29 -12.88 6.64 13.00
C GLY A 29 -12.95 5.20 13.49
N PHE A 30 -11.87 4.45 13.22
CA PHE A 30 -11.82 3.00 13.41
C PHE A 30 -12.11 2.54 14.84
N ASP A 31 -11.58 3.25 15.84
CA ASP A 31 -11.73 2.90 17.25
C ASP A 31 -13.20 2.93 17.71
N SER A 32 -14.02 3.80 17.13
CA SER A 32 -15.44 3.97 17.47
C SER A 32 -16.38 3.00 16.73
N ILE A 33 -15.85 2.18 15.82
CA ILE A 33 -16.63 1.20 15.05
C ILE A 33 -16.92 -0.03 15.89
N THR A 34 -18.12 -0.60 15.75
CA THR A 34 -18.49 -1.89 16.29
C THR A 34 -18.88 -2.87 15.18
N VAL A 35 -18.86 -4.18 15.46
CA VAL A 35 -19.36 -5.20 14.53
C VAL A 35 -20.83 -4.93 14.17
N LYS A 36 -21.63 -4.41 15.12
CA LYS A 36 -23.03 -4.03 14.87
C LYS A 36 -23.13 -2.99 13.76
N ASP A 37 -22.32 -1.94 13.82
CA ASP A 37 -22.32 -0.88 12.80
C ASP A 37 -21.96 -1.43 11.42
N ILE A 38 -20.92 -2.26 11.35
CA ILE A 38 -20.46 -2.87 10.10
C ILE A 38 -21.56 -3.75 9.50
N THR A 39 -22.17 -4.62 10.31
CA THR A 39 -23.22 -5.53 9.84
C THR A 39 -24.47 -4.78 9.37
N ALA A 40 -24.85 -3.71 10.08
CA ALA A 40 -25.97 -2.86 9.71
C ALA A 40 -25.69 -2.13 8.38
N ARG A 41 -24.50 -1.54 8.22
CA ARG A 41 -24.12 -0.81 7.00
C ARG A 41 -23.96 -1.74 5.80
N ALA A 42 -23.36 -2.91 5.98
CA ALA A 42 -23.19 -3.91 4.93
C ALA A 42 -24.49 -4.67 4.59
N ASN A 43 -25.59 -4.42 5.32
CA ASN A 43 -26.86 -5.12 5.19
C ASN A 43 -26.73 -6.66 5.29
N ILE A 44 -26.01 -7.13 6.32
CA ILE A 44 -25.81 -8.56 6.61
C ILE A 44 -26.16 -8.88 8.07
N ASN A 45 -26.45 -10.14 8.33
CA ASN A 45 -26.58 -10.61 9.72
C ASN A 45 -25.21 -10.80 10.38
N ARG A 46 -25.17 -10.75 11.72
CA ARG A 46 -23.92 -10.94 12.50
C ARG A 46 -23.29 -12.31 12.27
N GLY A 47 -24.09 -13.36 12.10
CA GLY A 47 -23.59 -14.70 11.81
C GLY A 47 -22.72 -14.73 10.54
N THR A 48 -23.15 -14.02 9.50
CA THR A 48 -22.44 -13.89 8.22
C THR A 48 -21.12 -13.16 8.36
N PHE A 49 -21.07 -12.13 9.21
CA PHE A 49 -19.80 -11.47 9.55
C PHE A 49 -18.84 -12.46 10.22
N TYR A 50 -19.32 -13.19 11.21
CA TYR A 50 -18.50 -14.13 11.99
C TYR A 50 -18.03 -15.37 11.20
N LEU A 51 -18.64 -15.66 10.04
CA LEU A 51 -18.11 -16.66 9.10
C LEU A 51 -16.79 -16.22 8.44
N HIS A 52 -16.49 -14.92 8.44
CA HIS A 52 -15.33 -14.36 7.75
C HIS A 52 -14.33 -13.71 8.72
N TYR A 53 -14.82 -13.13 9.81
CA TYR A 53 -14.04 -12.28 10.70
C TYR A 53 -14.37 -12.52 12.17
N ARG A 54 -13.36 -12.57 13.04
CA ARG A 54 -13.54 -12.75 14.49
C ARG A 54 -14.11 -11.49 15.15
N ASP A 55 -13.61 -10.33 14.73
CA ASP A 55 -14.02 -9.01 15.18
C ASP A 55 -13.59 -7.95 14.13
N LYS A 56 -13.71 -6.66 14.48
CA LYS A 56 -13.30 -5.57 13.59
C LYS A 56 -11.78 -5.48 13.36
N TYR A 57 -10.97 -5.93 14.31
CA TYR A 57 -9.52 -5.89 14.23
C TYR A 57 -9.02 -6.98 13.28
N ASP A 58 -9.57 -8.20 13.37
CA ASP A 58 -9.30 -9.28 12.41
C ASP A 58 -9.76 -8.92 10.99
N LEU A 59 -10.90 -8.22 10.85
CA LEU A 59 -11.31 -7.67 9.56
C LEU A 59 -10.26 -6.71 9.00
N LEU A 60 -9.88 -5.69 9.77
CA LEU A 60 -8.92 -4.70 9.33
C LEU A 60 -7.58 -5.35 8.98
N GLU A 61 -7.03 -6.18 9.86
CA GLU A 61 -5.75 -6.86 9.65
C GLU A 61 -5.75 -7.72 8.38
N LYS A 62 -6.85 -8.42 8.09
CA LYS A 62 -6.98 -9.18 6.83
C LYS A 62 -6.98 -8.28 5.60
N CYS A 63 -7.65 -7.13 5.65
CA CYS A 63 -7.61 -6.15 4.57
C CYS A 63 -6.21 -5.54 4.39
N GLU A 64 -5.51 -5.21 5.47
CA GLU A 64 -4.13 -4.72 5.44
C GLU A 64 -3.17 -5.75 4.81
N LYS A 65 -3.28 -7.01 5.22
CA LYS A 65 -2.49 -8.12 4.67
C LYS A 65 -2.77 -8.38 3.19
N GLU A 66 -4.01 -8.21 2.77
CA GLU A 66 -4.39 -8.30 1.35
C GLU A 66 -3.67 -7.23 0.53
N ILE A 67 -3.66 -5.97 0.98
CA ILE A 67 -2.92 -4.88 0.32
C ILE A 67 -1.43 -5.20 0.23
N MET A 68 -0.81 -5.56 1.35
CA MET A 68 0.62 -5.86 1.38
C MET A 68 0.95 -7.02 0.42
N ARG A 69 0.14 -8.09 0.42
CA ARG A 69 0.32 -9.22 -0.50
C ARG A 69 0.21 -8.79 -1.96
N ASP A 70 -0.81 -7.99 -2.30
CA ASP A 70 -1.03 -7.56 -3.68
C ASP A 70 0.12 -6.66 -4.17
N ILE A 71 0.70 -5.83 -3.30
CA ILE A 71 1.91 -5.04 -3.62
C ILE A 71 3.11 -5.95 -3.92
N VAL A 72 3.33 -7.04 -3.18
CA VAL A 72 4.39 -8.03 -3.50
C VAL A 72 4.14 -8.67 -4.87
N GLU A 73 2.89 -9.01 -5.19
CA GLU A 73 2.59 -9.61 -6.49
C GLU A 73 2.81 -8.62 -7.65
N ILE A 74 2.52 -7.34 -7.45
CA ILE A 74 2.86 -6.27 -8.41
C ILE A 74 4.38 -6.19 -8.60
N GLU A 75 5.16 -6.25 -7.52
CA GLU A 75 6.62 -6.25 -7.57
C GLU A 75 7.15 -7.42 -8.41
N LYS A 76 6.68 -8.65 -8.14
CA LYS A 76 7.09 -9.85 -8.88
C LYS A 76 6.77 -9.78 -10.38
N GLN A 77 5.66 -9.15 -10.74
CA GLN A 77 5.25 -8.99 -12.15
C GLN A 77 6.03 -7.88 -12.86
N GLY A 78 6.46 -6.84 -12.13
CA GLY A 78 7.21 -5.71 -12.66
C GLY A 78 8.71 -5.96 -12.80
N ILE A 79 9.28 -6.95 -12.10
CA ILE A 79 10.69 -7.34 -12.22
C ILE A 79 10.82 -8.41 -13.30
N SER A 80 10.64 -8.01 -14.56
CA SER A 80 11.32 -8.70 -15.66
C SER A 80 12.79 -8.33 -15.57
N THR A 81 13.56 -9.25 -15.01
CA THR A 81 15.02 -9.24 -14.90
C THR A 81 15.65 -8.99 -16.26
N GLU A 82 15.97 -7.76 -16.60
CA GLU A 82 17.09 -7.45 -17.49
C GLU A 82 17.47 -5.98 -17.38
N LEU A 83 18.68 -5.79 -16.84
CA LEU A 83 19.47 -4.56 -16.77
C LEU A 83 18.92 -3.56 -15.72
N VAL A 84 19.74 -2.75 -15.06
CA VAL A 84 20.24 -1.52 -15.67
C VAL A 84 21.02 -0.74 -14.58
N ASN A 85 22.14 -0.12 -14.93
CA ASN A 85 22.79 0.91 -14.12
C ASN A 85 21.77 2.01 -13.79
N LEU A 86 21.80 2.61 -12.59
CA LEU A 86 20.85 3.69 -12.21
C LEU A 86 20.75 4.85 -13.24
N GLU A 87 21.74 4.98 -14.12
CA GLU A 87 21.81 5.93 -15.24
C GLU A 87 20.91 5.57 -16.44
N ASP A 88 20.63 4.30 -16.75
CA ASP A 88 19.79 3.93 -17.93
C ASP A 88 18.31 3.70 -17.58
N ILE A 89 17.91 4.00 -16.35
CA ILE A 89 16.54 3.77 -15.87
C ILE A 89 15.58 4.79 -16.50
N LEU A 90 14.66 4.29 -17.33
CA LEU A 90 13.51 5.07 -17.82
C LEU A 90 12.58 5.43 -16.65
N LEU A 91 12.47 6.72 -16.36
CA LEU A 91 11.53 7.26 -15.36
C LEU A 91 10.16 7.57 -15.96
N PRO A 92 9.05 7.28 -15.25
CA PRO A 92 8.98 6.59 -13.94
C PRO A 92 9.20 5.08 -14.02
N PHE A 93 9.65 4.49 -12.91
CA PHE A 93 9.76 3.03 -12.76
C PHE A 93 8.40 2.36 -13.00
N PRO A 94 8.29 1.34 -13.88
CA PRO A 94 7.03 0.63 -14.15
C PRO A 94 6.36 0.09 -12.89
N PHE A 95 7.15 -0.51 -11.98
CA PHE A 95 6.66 -0.97 -10.68
C PHE A 95 5.97 0.15 -9.88
N VAL A 96 6.55 1.34 -9.85
CA VAL A 96 5.98 2.49 -9.11
C VAL A 96 4.66 2.94 -9.75
N ILE A 97 4.54 2.89 -11.07
CA ILE A 97 3.26 3.14 -11.76
C ILE A 97 2.20 2.15 -11.28
N SER A 98 2.50 0.85 -11.31
CA SER A 98 1.55 -0.20 -10.91
C SER A 98 1.15 -0.11 -9.44
N VAL A 99 2.06 0.31 -8.54
CA VAL A 99 1.72 0.60 -7.15
C VAL A 99 0.72 1.76 -7.06
N PHE A 100 0.94 2.86 -7.78
CA PHE A 100 -0.01 3.98 -7.77
C PHE A 100 -1.36 3.62 -8.42
N GLU A 101 -1.38 2.78 -9.46
CA GLU A 101 -2.62 2.27 -10.07
C GLU A 101 -3.41 1.41 -9.07
N TYR A 102 -2.72 0.56 -8.32
CA TYR A 102 -3.33 -0.22 -7.24
C TYR A 102 -3.91 0.69 -6.14
N VAL A 103 -3.13 1.68 -5.69
CA VAL A 103 -3.58 2.62 -4.67
C VAL A 103 -4.79 3.42 -5.16
N ASP A 104 -4.84 3.83 -6.44
CA ASP A 104 -5.99 4.53 -7.02
C ASP A 104 -7.25 3.67 -7.00
N LYS A 105 -7.11 2.43 -7.50
CA LYS A 105 -8.20 1.45 -7.54
C LYS A 105 -8.79 1.16 -6.16
N HIS A 106 -7.96 1.18 -5.12
CA HIS A 106 -8.36 0.94 -3.73
C HIS A 106 -8.43 2.22 -2.89
N GLY A 107 -8.50 3.38 -3.55
CA GLY A 107 -8.21 4.67 -2.92
C GLY A 107 -9.14 5.07 -1.79
N GLU A 108 -10.43 4.69 -1.84
CA GLU A 108 -11.36 4.98 -0.74
C GLU A 108 -10.95 4.27 0.56
N PHE A 109 -10.65 2.98 0.46
CA PHE A 109 -10.17 2.19 1.60
C PHE A 109 -8.81 2.71 2.06
N MET A 110 -7.85 2.87 1.13
CA MET A 110 -6.50 3.36 1.44
C MET A 110 -6.51 4.71 2.14
N ASN A 111 -7.36 5.65 1.68
CA ASN A 111 -7.51 6.96 2.31
C ASN A 111 -8.09 6.84 3.73
N ALA A 112 -9.07 5.96 3.94
CA ALA A 112 -9.68 5.74 5.25
C ALA A 112 -8.67 5.18 6.25
N VAL A 113 -7.95 4.10 5.91
CA VAL A 113 -7.02 3.43 6.84
C VAL A 113 -5.69 4.14 7.02
N LEU A 114 -5.17 4.84 6.00
CA LEU A 114 -3.95 5.64 6.12
C LEU A 114 -4.19 7.07 6.62
N GLY A 115 -5.46 7.46 6.77
CA GLY A 115 -5.86 8.76 7.28
C GLY A 115 -5.78 8.86 8.81
N PRO A 116 -5.97 10.06 9.38
CA PRO A 116 -5.91 10.30 10.82
C PRO A 116 -7.01 9.57 11.62
N LYS A 117 -8.07 9.12 10.95
CA LYS A 117 -9.19 8.36 11.53
C LYS A 117 -9.01 6.84 11.39
N GLY A 118 -7.98 6.40 10.66
CA GLY A 118 -7.66 4.99 10.44
C GLY A 118 -6.90 4.38 11.61
N ASP A 119 -6.18 3.28 11.34
CA ASP A 119 -5.31 2.64 12.33
C ASP A 119 -3.86 3.07 12.12
N ILE A 120 -3.29 3.72 13.14
CA ILE A 120 -1.88 4.12 13.15
C ILE A 120 -0.96 2.90 13.01
N SER A 121 -1.36 1.74 13.54
CA SER A 121 -0.56 0.52 13.46
C SER A 121 -0.33 0.09 12.00
N PHE A 122 -1.28 0.36 11.10
CA PHE A 122 -1.13 0.03 9.69
C PHE A 122 0.01 0.81 9.03
N GLN A 123 0.15 2.09 9.35
CA GLN A 123 1.23 2.91 8.79
C GLN A 123 2.61 2.39 9.20
N ILE A 124 2.73 1.91 10.44
CA ILE A 124 3.96 1.29 10.97
C ILE A 124 4.23 -0.03 10.23
N LYS A 125 3.25 -0.94 10.21
CA LYS A 125 3.36 -2.23 9.50
C LYS A 125 3.69 -2.06 8.02
N LEU A 126 3.11 -1.06 7.36
CA LEU A 126 3.34 -0.78 5.95
C LEU A 126 4.78 -0.31 5.70
N LYS A 127 5.33 0.55 6.56
CA LYS A 127 6.74 0.96 6.47
C LYS A 127 7.69 -0.23 6.68
N ASP A 128 7.42 -1.06 7.69
CA ASP A 128 8.21 -2.27 7.96
C ASP A 128 8.13 -3.26 6.80
N PHE A 129 6.94 -3.42 6.22
CA PHE A 129 6.71 -4.24 5.03
C PHE A 129 7.49 -3.72 3.82
N MET A 130 7.47 -2.41 3.56
CA MET A 130 8.24 -1.78 2.49
C MET A 130 9.74 -2.00 2.70
N TRP A 131 10.22 -1.85 3.94
CA TRP A 131 11.61 -2.12 4.30
C TRP A 131 12.01 -3.58 4.00
N GLU A 132 11.27 -4.55 4.54
CA GLU A 132 11.65 -5.97 4.43
C GLU A 132 11.48 -6.55 3.02
N ASN A 133 10.49 -6.07 2.25
CA ASN A 133 10.17 -6.65 0.94
C ASN A 133 10.69 -5.84 -0.23
N LEU A 134 10.56 -4.51 -0.20
CA LEU A 134 10.87 -3.67 -1.36
C LEU A 134 12.29 -3.09 -1.31
N PHE A 135 12.82 -2.82 -0.12
CA PHE A 135 14.14 -2.18 0.02
C PHE A 135 15.24 -3.17 0.37
N LYS A 136 15.12 -3.94 1.45
CA LYS A 136 16.19 -4.85 1.93
C LYS A 136 16.56 -5.93 0.91
N LYS A 137 15.59 -6.45 0.16
CA LYS A 137 15.81 -7.45 -0.90
C LYS A 137 16.44 -6.83 -2.14
N ASN A 138 15.95 -5.67 -2.57
CA ASN A 138 16.37 -5.04 -3.82
C ASN A 138 17.63 -4.18 -3.69
N ILE A 139 17.85 -3.48 -2.56
CA ILE A 139 19.08 -2.71 -2.30
C ILE A 139 20.31 -3.62 -2.39
N LYS A 140 20.23 -4.87 -1.91
CA LYS A 140 21.33 -5.83 -2.05
C LYS A 140 21.64 -6.21 -3.50
N GLN A 141 20.66 -6.11 -4.41
CA GLN A 141 20.82 -6.44 -5.82
C GLN A 141 21.15 -5.21 -6.68
N LEU A 142 20.62 -4.04 -6.31
CA LEU A 142 20.77 -2.77 -7.03
C LEU A 142 22.02 -2.00 -6.61
N ILE A 143 22.54 -2.23 -5.39
CA ILE A 143 23.54 -1.37 -4.75
C ILE A 143 24.56 -2.24 -4.02
N LYS A 144 25.83 -2.11 -4.39
CA LYS A 144 26.91 -2.61 -3.53
C LYS A 144 26.92 -1.76 -2.26
N ARG A 145 26.54 -2.34 -1.12
CA ARG A 145 26.45 -1.65 0.20
C ARG A 145 27.69 -0.82 0.56
N GLU A 146 28.87 -1.25 0.09
CA GLU A 146 30.15 -0.58 0.22
C GLU A 146 30.21 0.84 -0.39
N ASN A 147 29.28 1.20 -1.28
CA ASN A 147 29.25 2.52 -1.93
C ASN A 147 28.26 3.50 -1.29
N LEU A 148 27.52 3.09 -0.25
CA LEU A 148 26.55 3.96 0.42
C LEU A 148 27.26 4.96 1.33
N LEU A 149 26.90 6.24 1.21
CA LEU A 149 27.41 7.32 2.07
C LEU A 149 26.74 7.39 3.45
N VAL A 150 25.63 6.67 3.62
CA VAL A 150 24.84 6.62 4.86
C VAL A 150 24.40 5.18 5.15
N PRO A 151 24.13 4.81 6.42
CA PRO A 151 23.61 3.48 6.72
C PRO A 151 22.30 3.19 5.99
N ASP A 152 22.20 1.99 5.41
CA ASP A 152 21.07 1.58 4.57
C ASP A 152 19.74 1.56 5.34
N GLU A 153 19.77 1.24 6.63
CA GLU A 153 18.63 1.26 7.53
C GLU A 153 17.99 2.67 7.61
N TYR A 154 18.78 3.71 7.89
CA TYR A 154 18.26 5.08 7.99
C TYR A 154 17.76 5.60 6.64
N LEU A 155 18.50 5.33 5.57
CA LEU A 155 18.10 5.73 4.22
C LEU A 155 16.75 5.13 3.84
N SER A 156 16.55 3.85 4.12
CA SER A 156 15.35 3.14 3.71
C SER A 156 14.13 3.54 4.54
N HIS A 157 14.30 3.76 5.85
CA HIS A 157 13.23 4.30 6.69
C HIS A 157 12.83 5.73 6.27
N TYR A 158 13.81 6.55 5.90
CA TYR A 158 13.55 7.89 5.34
C TYR A 158 12.74 7.80 4.04
N ILE A 159 13.20 6.97 3.09
CA ILE A 159 12.53 6.77 1.80
C ILE A 159 11.10 6.24 2.02
N ALA A 160 10.92 5.17 2.79
CA ALA A 160 9.59 4.59 3.06
C ALA A 160 8.64 5.61 3.71
N SER A 161 9.14 6.41 4.65
CA SER A 161 8.35 7.47 5.29
C SER A 161 7.97 8.58 4.30
N ALA A 162 8.90 9.01 3.45
CA ALA A 162 8.63 10.00 2.42
C ALA A 162 7.61 9.49 1.39
N HIS A 163 7.73 8.23 0.95
CA HIS A 163 6.81 7.61 0.00
C HIS A 163 5.40 7.52 0.59
N LEU A 164 5.28 7.06 1.84
CA LEU A 164 3.99 7.02 2.53
C LEU A 164 3.37 8.42 2.63
N GLY A 165 4.15 9.44 2.97
CA GLY A 165 3.68 10.82 3.04
C GLY A 165 3.15 11.35 1.70
N VAL A 166 3.84 11.05 0.60
CA VAL A 166 3.39 11.40 -0.76
C VAL A 166 2.07 10.71 -1.11
N ILE A 167 1.95 9.41 -0.82
CA ILE A 167 0.74 8.63 -1.06
C ILE A 167 -0.43 9.19 -0.23
N GLN A 168 -0.23 9.43 1.06
CA GLN A 168 -1.25 10.01 1.95
C GLN A 168 -1.71 11.37 1.43
N ARG A 169 -0.78 12.23 1.01
CA ARG A 169 -1.11 13.56 0.49
C ARG A 169 -1.93 13.49 -0.80
N TRP A 170 -1.62 12.55 -1.69
CA TRP A 170 -2.35 12.34 -2.93
C TRP A 170 -3.77 11.83 -2.67
N LEU A 171 -3.92 10.84 -1.79
CA LEU A 171 -5.22 10.32 -1.35
C LEU A 171 -6.11 11.42 -0.74
N GLN A 172 -5.56 12.22 0.19
CA GLN A 172 -6.27 13.31 0.85
C GLN A 172 -6.71 14.43 -0.11
N ARG A 173 -5.99 14.63 -1.22
CA ARG A 173 -6.36 15.62 -2.23
C ARG A 173 -7.40 15.10 -3.21
N GLY A 174 -7.89 13.87 -3.04
CA GLY A 174 -8.88 13.24 -3.91
C GLY A 174 -8.26 12.65 -5.18
N ARG A 175 -7.01 12.19 -5.11
CA ARG A 175 -6.31 11.50 -6.21
C ARG A 175 -6.34 12.29 -7.53
N LYS A 176 -6.07 13.60 -7.46
CA LYS A 176 -6.18 14.55 -8.60
C LYS A 176 -5.24 14.22 -9.75
N GLU A 177 -3.98 13.93 -9.42
CA GLU A 177 -2.96 13.53 -10.38
C GLU A 177 -3.16 12.06 -10.77
N SER A 178 -2.89 11.70 -12.03
CA SER A 178 -2.95 10.30 -12.48
C SER A 178 -1.87 9.44 -11.81
N PRO A 179 -2.07 8.11 -11.72
CA PRO A 179 -1.05 7.20 -11.20
C PRO A 179 0.33 7.36 -11.85
N LYS A 180 0.37 7.57 -13.17
CA LYS A 180 1.62 7.77 -13.93
C LYS A 180 2.31 9.09 -13.58
N GLU A 181 1.56 10.16 -13.36
CA GLU A 181 2.12 11.45 -12.91
C GLU A 181 2.69 11.34 -11.51
N MET A 182 1.96 10.70 -10.58
CA MET A 182 2.44 10.45 -9.23
C MET A 182 3.69 9.58 -9.20
N ALA A 183 3.73 8.53 -10.03
CA ALA A 183 4.92 7.71 -10.18
C ALA A 183 6.11 8.52 -10.67
N ARG A 184 5.91 9.43 -11.63
CA ARG A 184 6.97 10.33 -12.12
C ARG A 184 7.46 11.27 -11.03
N ILE A 185 6.56 11.90 -10.29
CA ILE A 185 6.90 12.80 -9.17
C ILE A 185 7.75 12.05 -8.14
N LEU A 186 7.24 10.90 -7.66
CA LEU A 186 7.90 10.12 -6.62
C LEU A 186 9.28 9.62 -7.08
N SER A 187 9.36 9.06 -8.30
CA SER A 187 10.63 8.57 -8.84
C SER A 187 11.65 9.70 -9.01
N THR A 188 11.22 10.87 -9.47
CA THR A 188 12.09 12.05 -9.64
C THR A 188 12.66 12.53 -8.31
N ILE A 189 11.82 12.65 -7.28
CA ILE A 189 12.24 13.05 -5.93
C ILE A 189 13.23 12.04 -5.37
N THR A 190 12.92 10.74 -5.47
CA THR A 190 13.77 9.67 -4.93
C THR A 190 15.15 9.64 -5.59
N VAL A 191 15.19 9.67 -6.92
CA VAL A 191 16.42 9.55 -7.70
C VAL A 191 17.32 10.79 -7.54
N ASN A 192 16.74 11.99 -7.58
CA ASN A 192 17.52 13.24 -7.49
C ASN A 192 17.74 13.71 -6.04
N GLY A 193 17.09 13.09 -5.06
CA GLY A 193 17.22 13.40 -3.64
C GLY A 193 17.95 12.28 -2.90
N PRO A 194 17.23 11.40 -2.16
CA PRO A 194 17.85 10.40 -1.30
C PRO A 194 18.84 9.47 -2.03
N TYR A 195 18.63 9.11 -3.29
CA TYR A 195 19.61 8.28 -4.02
C TYR A 195 20.90 9.05 -4.31
N PHE A 196 20.82 10.30 -4.74
CA PHE A 196 22.00 11.16 -4.91
C PHE A 196 22.73 11.37 -3.57
N ALA A 197 22.00 11.73 -2.51
CA ALA A 197 22.56 11.95 -1.18
C ALA A 197 23.22 10.69 -0.58
N ALA A 198 22.73 9.51 -0.94
CA ALA A 198 23.29 8.23 -0.52
C ALA A 198 24.49 7.77 -1.38
N GLY A 199 24.87 8.51 -2.42
CA GLY A 199 25.97 8.15 -3.34
C GLY A 199 25.58 7.12 -4.40
N LEU A 200 24.28 6.89 -4.61
CA LEU A 200 23.75 5.90 -5.57
C LEU A 200 23.68 6.45 -6.99
N LYS A 201 23.49 7.76 -7.13
CA LYS A 201 23.51 8.47 -8.40
C LYS A 201 24.68 9.45 -8.39
N ARG A 202 25.54 9.38 -9.41
CA ARG A 202 26.64 10.33 -9.63
C ARG A 202 26.24 11.41 -10.62
#